data_AF-A0A5K1FXD2-F1
#
_entry.id   AF-A0A5K1FXD2-F1
#
_cell.length_a   1.000
_cell.length_b   1.000
_cell.length_c   1.000
_cell.angle_alpha   90.00
_cell.angle_beta   90.00
_cell.angle_gamma   90.00
#
_symmetry.space_group_name_H-M   'P 1'
#
loop_
_entity.id
_entity.type
_entity.pdbx_description
1 polymer ?
#
loop_
_entity_poly.entity_id
_entity_poly.type
_entity_poly.pdbx_seq_one_letter_code
_entity_poly.pdbx_strand_id
1 'polypeptide(L)'
;MAKVFVDWEEIFVSNDKGSRVVHYYLKDSHGNSDLAVVGREKSLRHMVYTVPSQFLRLADVHGFQPSSSLKWRSKREVVDWLSSLIA
;
A
#
# COMPACT_ATOMS: atom_id res chain seq x y z
N MET A 1 -19.74 5.91 6.50
CA MET A 1 -19.74 5.30 5.15
C MET A 1 -18.34 4.77 4.92
N ALA A 2 -18.20 3.51 4.52
CA ALA A 2 -16.89 2.97 4.14
C ALA A 2 -16.35 3.76 2.95
N LYS A 3 -15.06 4.04 2.96
CA LYS A 3 -14.37 4.76 1.89
C LYS A 3 -14.37 3.88 0.63
N VAL A 4 -14.81 4.41 -0.51
CA VAL A 4 -14.95 3.62 -1.75
C VAL A 4 -13.81 4.00 -2.68
N PHE A 5 -12.85 3.09 -2.78
CA PHE A 5 -11.71 3.23 -3.66
C PHE A 5 -12.09 2.86 -5.09
N VAL A 6 -11.67 3.69 -6.04
CA VAL A 6 -11.98 3.55 -7.46
C VAL A 6 -10.75 3.23 -8.30
N ASP A 7 -9.55 3.52 -7.79
CA ASP A 7 -8.29 3.31 -8.51
C ASP A 7 -7.10 3.28 -7.53
N TRP A 8 -5.92 2.83 -7.98
CA TRP A 8 -4.67 2.95 -7.22
C TRP A 8 -3.52 3.38 -8.12
N GLU A 9 -2.53 4.06 -7.53
CA GLU A 9 -1.37 4.59 -8.24
C GLU A 9 -0.05 4.21 -7.56
N GLU A 10 0.94 3.81 -8.36
CA GLU A 10 2.30 3.51 -7.91
C GLU A 10 3.22 4.70 -8.17
N ILE A 11 3.88 5.19 -7.12
CA ILE A 11 4.80 6.33 -7.16
C ILE A 11 6.18 5.91 -6.64
N PHE A 12 7.20 6.06 -7.47
CA PHE A 12 8.60 5.86 -7.07
C PHE A 12 9.12 7.12 -6.36
N VAL A 13 9.37 7.00 -5.06
CA VAL A 13 9.84 8.13 -4.22
C VAL A 13 11.36 8.24 -4.26
N SER A 14 12.05 7.11 -4.14
CA SER A 14 13.51 7.05 -4.17
C SER A 14 13.98 5.88 -5.01
N ASN A 15 15.00 6.11 -5.84
CA ASN A 15 15.68 5.07 -6.62
C ASN A 15 17.20 5.27 -6.57
N ASP A 16 17.71 5.72 -5.43
CA ASP A 16 19.15 5.84 -5.21
C ASP A 16 19.77 4.45 -4.94
N LYS A 17 21.09 4.30 -5.19
CA LYS A 17 21.82 3.03 -5.04
C LYS A 17 21.73 2.50 -3.60
N GLY A 18 20.73 1.64 -3.35
CA GLY A 18 20.52 0.96 -2.07
C GLY A 18 19.35 1.51 -1.22
N SER A 19 18.55 2.44 -1.76
CA SER A 19 17.37 2.98 -1.07
C SER A 19 16.20 3.15 -2.04
N ARG A 20 15.72 2.03 -2.59
CA ARG A 20 14.50 2.03 -3.41
C ARG A 20 13.27 2.16 -2.51
N VAL A 21 12.48 3.21 -2.74
CA VAL A 21 11.22 3.46 -2.04
C VAL A 21 10.11 3.69 -3.07
N VAL A 22 9.02 2.95 -2.91
CA VAL A 22 7.82 3.00 -3.75
C VAL A 22 6.62 3.16 -2.85
N HIS A 23 5.77 4.12 -3.14
CA HIS A 23 4.51 4.35 -2.47
C HIS A 23 3.36 3.92 -3.37
N TYR A 24 2.35 3.31 -2.78
CA TYR A 24 1.11 2.98 -3.45
C TYR A 24 -0.01 3.79 -2.80
N TYR A 25 -0.70 4.58 -3.61
CA TYR A 25 -1.81 5.41 -3.19
C TYR A 25 -3.12 4.80 -3.69
N LEU A 26 -4.14 4.77 -2.84
CA LEU A 26 -5.50 4.44 -3.26
C LEU A 26 -6.26 5.75 -3.50
N LYS A 27 -6.87 5.85 -4.67
CA LYS A 27 -7.75 6.95 -5.06
C LYS A 27 -9.18 6.59 -4.69
N ASP A 28 -9.80 7.49 -3.97
CA ASP A 28 -11.21 7.42 -3.61
C ASP A 28 -12.07 8.11 -4.68
N SER A 29 -13.34 7.71 -4.77
CA SER A 29 -14.35 8.33 -5.64
C SER A 29 -14.46 9.86 -5.51
N HIS A 30 -14.09 10.43 -4.37
CA HIS A 30 -14.07 11.87 -4.13
C HIS A 30 -12.78 12.57 -4.62
N GLY A 31 -11.88 11.85 -5.29
CA GLY A 31 -10.59 12.38 -5.79
C GLY A 31 -9.49 12.48 -4.73
N ASN A 32 -9.72 11.96 -3.52
CA ASN A 32 -8.71 11.90 -2.47
C ASN A 32 -7.76 10.73 -2.70
N SER A 33 -6.46 10.92 -2.44
CA SER A 33 -5.43 9.89 -2.56
C SER A 33 -4.81 9.60 -1.21
N ASP A 34 -4.86 8.35 -0.77
CA ASP A 34 -4.36 7.94 0.54
C ASP A 34 -3.25 6.92 0.40
N LEU A 35 -2.16 7.12 1.15
CA LEU A 35 -1.02 6.21 1.12
C LEU A 35 -1.41 4.85 1.71
N ALA A 36 -1.58 3.85 0.85
CA ALA A 36 -2.02 2.52 1.23
C ALA A 36 -0.85 1.60 1.57
N VAL A 37 0.22 1.64 0.79
CA VAL A 37 1.37 0.73 0.97
C VAL A 37 2.68 1.45 0.70
N VAL A 38 3.69 1.16 1.52
CA VAL A 38 5.07 1.64 1.35
C VAL A 38 5.97 0.43 1.09
N GLY A 39 6.46 0.32 -0.14
CA GLY A 39 7.54 -0.55 -0.54
C GLY A 39 8.89 0.09 -0.26
N ARG A 40 9.71 -0.53 0.58
CA ARG A 40 11.08 -0.07 0.85
C ARG A 40 12.07 -1.21 0.65
N GLU A 41 13.25 -0.88 0.15
CA GLU A 41 14.36 -1.81 0.08
C GLU A 41 14.87 -2.12 1.50
N LYS A 42 14.78 -3.39 1.92
CA LYS A 42 15.29 -3.86 3.21
C LYS A 42 16.72 -4.42 3.09
N SER A 43 17.07 -4.96 1.94
CA SER A 43 18.40 -5.49 1.63
C SER A 43 18.64 -5.41 0.13
N LEU A 44 19.89 -5.65 -0.31
CA LEU A 44 20.25 -5.65 -1.73
C LEU A 44 19.26 -6.51 -2.54
N ARG A 45 18.44 -5.87 -3.39
CA ARG A 45 17.40 -6.49 -4.23
C ARG A 45 16.18 -7.07 -3.49
N HIS A 46 16.05 -6.85 -2.18
CA HIS A 46 14.89 -7.31 -1.41
C HIS A 46 14.04 -6.12 -0.99
N MET A 47 12.93 -5.93 -1.71
CA MET A 47 11.89 -4.98 -1.30
C MET A 47 10.95 -5.63 -0.29
N VAL A 48 10.43 -4.80 0.61
CA VAL A 48 9.42 -5.19 1.59
C VAL A 48 8.34 -4.14 1.58
N TYR A 49 7.10 -4.58 1.52
CA TYR A 49 5.95 -3.70 1.48
C TYR A 49 5.24 -3.73 2.82
N THR A 50 4.91 -2.56 3.34
CA THR A 50 4.23 -2.41 4.62
C THR A 50 3.06 -1.45 4.46
N VAL A 51 1.92 -1.79 5.06
CA VAL A 51 0.78 -0.89 5.17
C VAL A 51 1.03 0.09 6.32
N PRO A 52 0.94 1.42 6.12
CA PRO A 52 1.05 2.37 7.21
C PRO A 52 -0.14 2.24 8.16
N SER A 53 0.13 2.34 9.46
CA SER A 53 -0.90 2.26 10.51
C SER A 53 -1.99 3.35 10.38
N GLN A 54 -1.64 4.51 9.81
CA GLN A 54 -2.58 5.57 9.51
C GLN A 54 -3.62 5.15 8.47
N PHE A 55 -3.20 4.42 7.43
CA PHE A 55 -4.12 3.90 6.41
C PHE A 55 -5.10 2.89 6.99
N LEU A 56 -4.61 1.98 7.85
CA LEU A 56 -5.47 1.01 8.55
C LEU A 56 -6.54 1.69 9.41
N ARG A 57 -6.23 2.85 10.00
CA ARG A 57 -7.21 3.64 10.77
C ARG A 57 -8.22 4.36 9.89
N LEU A 58 -7.81 4.81 8.70
CA LEU A 58 -8.65 5.58 7.78
C LEU A 58 -9.61 4.68 7.00
N ALA A 59 -9.15 3.51 6.59
CA ALA A 59 -9.88 2.67 5.66
C ALA A 59 -10.93 1.77 6.34
N ASP A 60 -11.07 1.82 7.68
CA ASP A 60 -11.98 0.96 8.49
C ASP A 60 -12.13 -0.42 7.85
N VAL A 61 -10.99 -1.03 7.47
CA VAL A 61 -10.98 -2.14 6.51
C VAL A 61 -11.67 -3.30 7.20
N HIS A 62 -12.94 -3.48 6.85
CA HIS A 62 -13.90 -4.36 7.49
C HIS A 62 -13.28 -5.76 7.63
N GLY A 63 -12.89 -6.14 8.85
CA GLY A 63 -12.41 -7.48 9.16
C GLY A 63 -10.88 -7.71 9.12
N PHE A 64 -10.04 -6.71 8.87
CA PHE A 64 -8.58 -6.90 8.93
C PHE A 64 -8.04 -6.78 10.37
N GLN A 65 -7.98 -7.90 11.09
CA GLN A 65 -7.23 -7.97 12.36
C GLN A 65 -5.72 -7.86 12.08
N PRO A 66 -4.98 -6.96 12.76
CA PRO A 66 -3.55 -6.72 12.54
C PRO A 66 -2.66 -7.80 13.19
N SER A 67 -3.12 -9.05 13.25
CA SER A 67 -2.44 -10.13 14.00
C SER A 67 -1.12 -10.56 13.37
N SER A 68 -0.85 -10.20 12.12
CA SER A 68 0.39 -10.56 11.43
C SER A 68 0.75 -9.49 10.42
N SER A 69 1.58 -8.53 10.86
CA SER A 69 2.43 -7.67 10.03
C SER A 69 2.28 -7.94 8.52
N LEU A 70 1.44 -7.18 7.79
CA LEU A 70 1.36 -7.19 6.33
C LEU A 70 2.73 -6.78 5.77
N LYS A 71 3.63 -7.75 5.70
CA LYS A 71 5.00 -7.67 5.22
C LYS A 71 5.05 -8.46 3.93
N TRP A 72 4.45 -7.91 2.88
CA TRP A 72 4.51 -8.57 1.58
C TRP A 72 5.95 -8.55 1.08
N ARG A 73 6.30 -9.63 0.38
CA ARG A 73 7.63 -9.84 -0.18
C ARG A 73 7.65 -9.62 -1.69
N SER A 74 6.46 -9.58 -2.30
CA SER A 74 6.30 -9.41 -3.73
C SER A 74 5.39 -8.23 -4.06
N LYS A 75 5.76 -7.45 -5.08
CA LYS A 75 4.90 -6.40 -5.66
C LYS A 75 3.53 -6.96 -6.08
N ARG A 76 3.51 -8.20 -6.57
CA ARG A 76 2.28 -8.87 -7.00
C ARG A 76 1.24 -8.98 -5.86
N GLU A 77 1.66 -9.34 -4.65
CA GLU A 77 0.74 -9.44 -3.51
C GLU A 77 0.14 -8.08 -3.15
N VAL A 78 0.94 -7.02 -3.26
CA VAL A 78 0.49 -5.63 -3.05
C VAL A 78 -0.55 -5.25 -4.09
N VAL A 79 -0.25 -5.47 -5.37
CA VAL A 79 -1.15 -5.12 -6.48
C VAL A 79 -2.45 -5.91 -6.42
N ASP A 80 -2.39 -7.21 -6.15
CA ASP A 80 -3.57 -8.07 -6.02
C ASP A 80 -4.47 -7.59 -4.88
N TRP A 81 -3.88 -7.24 -3.74
CA TRP A 81 -4.60 -6.66 -2.61
C TRP A 81 -5.20 -5.29 -2.92
N LEU A 82 -4.46 -4.37 -3.55
CA LEU A 82 -4.96 -3.06 -3.93
C LEU A 82 -6.13 -3.17 -4.91
N SER A 83 -6.03 -4.05 -5.90
CA SER A 83 -7.11 -4.32 -6.86
C SER A 83 -8.32 -4.96 -6.19
N SER A 84 -8.14 -5.77 -5.13
CA SER A 84 -9.25 -6.32 -4.34
C SER A 84 -9.99 -5.27 -3.51
N LEU A 85 -9.42 -4.07 -3.33
CA LEU A 85 -10.04 -2.97 -2.60
C LEU A 85 -10.78 -1.98 -3.50
N ILE A 86 -10.57 -2.05 -4.81
CA ILE A 86 -11.29 -1.23 -5.78
C ILE A 86 -12.68 -1.85 -6.00
N ALA A 87 -13.71 -0.99 -6.00
CA ALA A 87 -15.11 -1.37 -6.28
C ALA A 87 -15.47 -1.25 -7.76
#